data_AF-A0A3M7ATI8-F1
#
_entry.id   AF-A0A3M7ATI8-F1
#
_cell.length_a   1.000
_cell.length_b   1.000
_cell.length_c   1.000
_cell.angle_alpha   90.00
_cell.angle_beta   90.00
_cell.angle_gamma   90.00
#
_symmetry.space_group_name_H-M   'P 1'
#
loop_
_entity.id
_entity.type
_entity.pdbx_description
1 polymer ?
#
loop_
_entity_poly.entity_id
_entity_poly.type
_entity_poly.pdbx_seq_one_letter_code
_entity_poly.pdbx_strand_id
1 'polypeptide(L)'
;MHYPVSLHNHFGHLATRAGEDLLSAAADNDRQLVTRGAATAIMAPREAYPIPKPIPGGEVTGFGHLLNYSNQAYNFTFGLDGVNQAQNWLFVNIILYSFLGLLAATFIYRWVYITNNHLRHLMTMGRWVDQRYWMYNRSTFWPSIKRNLLYAPLGRVRHNREIQLSQAISIGTLPSRFHTILLGAYLICNLVYLLVLDWSVKNHHSAIAELRGRSGILAAINLIPTVLFALRNNPLIPILKVSYDTFNLLHRWCARVMVLQSVIHTIAWAVNAMESGGMHQVHTSLSTSTSYMWGMVATVVFGSVLLTSFSPIRHAFYETFLNVHRVLIWIGIVGVYIHLDKANLPQLPYVKLVMAFWVAEWIWRCFRICYHNVSRRKGITKVTVEALPAEACRVTFELKRPWR
;
A
#
# COMPACT_ATOMS: atom_id res chain seq x y z
N MET A 1 -29.49 -75.61 67.05
CA MET A 1 -30.36 -75.94 65.90
C MET A 1 -30.68 -74.63 65.18
N HIS A 2 -30.16 -74.47 63.96
CA HIS A 2 -30.40 -73.46 62.91
C HIS A 2 -30.51 -71.94 63.22
N TYR A 3 -29.52 -71.19 62.70
CA TYR A 3 -29.63 -69.80 62.23
C TYR A 3 -30.02 -69.77 60.75
N PRO A 4 -30.72 -68.73 60.24
CA PRO A 4 -30.75 -68.43 58.82
C PRO A 4 -29.86 -67.22 58.45
N VAL A 5 -29.15 -67.40 57.35
CA VAL A 5 -28.35 -66.43 56.59
C VAL A 5 -29.21 -65.91 55.44
N SER A 6 -29.32 -64.59 55.24
CA SER A 6 -29.54 -63.96 53.91
C SER A 6 -29.70 -62.44 54.06
N LEU A 7 -28.65 -61.68 53.71
CA LEU A 7 -28.73 -60.26 53.30
C LEU A 7 -27.35 -59.82 52.77
N HIS A 8 -26.88 -60.46 51.70
CA HIS A 8 -25.62 -60.07 51.06
C HIS A 8 -25.59 -60.40 49.57
N ASN A 9 -26.60 -59.99 48.80
CA ASN A 9 -26.55 -60.15 47.33
C ASN A 9 -27.23 -59.04 46.50
N HIS A 10 -27.70 -57.94 47.10
CA HIS A 10 -28.35 -56.87 46.33
C HIS A 10 -27.49 -55.63 46.04
N PHE A 11 -26.40 -55.40 46.79
CA PHE A 11 -25.54 -54.23 46.57
C PHE A 11 -24.42 -54.47 45.55
N GLY A 12 -23.98 -55.72 45.35
CA GLY A 12 -22.94 -56.05 44.36
C GLY A 12 -23.40 -55.84 42.92
N HIS A 13 -24.67 -56.11 42.62
CA HIS A 13 -25.21 -56.06 41.25
C HIS A 13 -25.52 -54.65 40.74
N LEU A 14 -25.75 -53.68 41.65
CA LEU A 14 -25.98 -52.27 41.28
C LEU A 14 -24.67 -51.52 41.04
N ALA A 15 -23.61 -51.87 41.76
CA ALA A 15 -22.29 -51.25 41.61
C ALA A 15 -21.59 -51.68 40.31
N THR A 16 -21.73 -52.95 39.88
CA THR A 16 -21.20 -53.42 38.59
C THR A 16 -21.93 -52.77 37.42
N ARG A 17 -23.26 -52.64 37.49
CA ARG A 17 -24.06 -52.04 36.41
C ARG A 17 -23.75 -50.54 36.22
N ALA A 18 -23.62 -49.80 37.33
CA ALA A 18 -23.23 -48.38 37.28
C ALA A 18 -21.80 -48.18 36.75
N GLY A 19 -20.88 -49.11 37.05
CA GLY A 19 -19.51 -49.10 36.50
C GLY A 19 -19.47 -49.40 35.01
N GLU A 20 -20.27 -50.36 34.54
CA GLU A 20 -20.39 -50.70 33.11
C GLU A 20 -21.03 -49.56 32.29
N ASP A 21 -22.05 -48.89 32.83
CA ASP A 21 -22.70 -47.74 32.19
C ASP A 21 -21.74 -46.53 32.10
N LEU A 22 -20.91 -46.30 33.13
CA LEU A 22 -19.89 -45.24 33.13
C LEU A 22 -18.76 -45.55 32.14
N LEU A 23 -18.32 -46.81 32.03
CA LEU A 23 -17.31 -47.24 31.06
C LEU A 23 -17.84 -47.17 29.63
N SER A 24 -19.11 -47.52 29.40
CA SER A 24 -19.77 -47.36 28.10
C SER A 24 -19.90 -45.89 27.71
N ALA A 25 -20.27 -45.01 28.64
CA ALA A 25 -20.38 -43.57 28.38
C ALA A 25 -19.01 -42.93 28.11
N ALA A 26 -17.95 -43.36 28.81
CA ALA A 26 -16.58 -42.92 28.55
C ALA A 26 -16.08 -43.41 27.18
N ALA A 27 -16.35 -44.67 26.83
CA ALA A 27 -15.96 -45.23 25.54
C ALA A 27 -16.69 -44.57 24.36
N ASP A 28 -17.96 -44.17 24.53
CA ASP A 28 -18.73 -43.47 23.50
C ASP A 28 -18.27 -42.01 23.33
N ASN A 29 -17.85 -41.36 24.42
CA ASN A 29 -17.27 -40.02 24.39
C ASN A 29 -15.87 -40.03 23.72
N ASP A 30 -15.06 -41.05 23.98
CA ASP A 30 -13.78 -41.27 23.28
C ASP A 30 -13.99 -41.61 21.80
N ARG A 31 -15.04 -42.37 21.45
CA ARG A 31 -15.41 -42.62 20.05
C ARG A 31 -15.87 -41.35 19.36
N GLN A 32 -16.62 -40.48 20.04
CA GLN A 32 -17.02 -39.16 19.52
C GLN A 32 -15.83 -38.20 19.39
N LEU A 33 -14.85 -38.25 20.30
CA LEU A 33 -13.61 -37.48 20.21
C LEU A 33 -12.71 -37.97 19.06
N VAL A 34 -12.61 -39.29 18.85
CA VAL A 34 -11.84 -39.89 17.75
C VAL A 34 -12.52 -39.67 16.40
N THR A 35 -13.86 -39.73 16.31
CA THR A 35 -14.60 -39.41 15.08
C THR A 35 -14.61 -37.92 14.77
N ARG A 36 -14.66 -37.04 15.79
CA ARG A 36 -14.41 -35.59 15.61
C ARG A 36 -12.98 -35.34 15.15
N GLY A 37 -11.99 -35.99 15.75
CA GLY A 37 -10.57 -35.93 15.35
C GLY A 37 -10.31 -36.43 13.92
N ALA A 38 -10.98 -37.51 13.52
CA ALA A 38 -10.88 -38.08 12.17
C ALA A 38 -11.61 -37.23 11.11
N ALA A 39 -12.75 -36.59 11.46
CA ALA A 39 -13.43 -35.65 10.57
C ALA A 39 -12.62 -34.35 10.37
N THR A 40 -11.92 -33.87 11.40
CA THR A 40 -10.94 -32.76 11.26
C THR A 40 -9.69 -33.14 10.47
N ALA A 41 -9.33 -34.43 10.40
CA ALA A 41 -8.14 -34.88 9.68
C ALA A 41 -8.32 -34.95 8.15
N ILE A 42 -9.55 -35.03 7.64
CA ILE A 42 -9.83 -35.14 6.20
C ILE A 42 -9.95 -33.76 5.52
N MET A 43 -10.02 -32.67 6.30
CA MET A 43 -10.10 -31.29 5.79
C MET A 43 -9.19 -30.33 6.55
N ALA A 44 -7.99 -30.78 6.94
CA ALA A 44 -7.00 -29.87 7.49
C ALA A 44 -6.56 -28.90 6.37
N PRO A 45 -6.88 -27.59 6.43
CA PRO A 45 -6.16 -26.62 5.63
C PRO A 45 -4.69 -26.80 6.04
N ARG A 46 -3.81 -26.96 5.04
CA ARG A 46 -2.37 -27.08 5.23
C ARG A 46 -1.94 -26.06 6.28
N GLU A 47 -1.21 -26.52 7.29
CA GLU A 47 -0.61 -25.67 8.31
C GLU A 47 -0.05 -24.43 7.61
N ALA A 48 -0.63 -23.27 7.92
CA ALA A 48 0.07 -22.02 7.68
C ALA A 48 1.47 -22.24 8.26
N TYR A 49 2.53 -22.10 7.45
CA TYR A 49 3.90 -22.08 7.96
C TYR A 49 3.86 -21.34 9.29
N PRO A 50 4.35 -21.93 10.41
CA PRO A 50 4.14 -21.38 11.72
C PRO A 50 4.48 -19.91 11.63
N ILE A 51 3.44 -19.08 11.78
CA ILE A 51 3.60 -17.64 11.80
C ILE A 51 4.74 -17.41 12.77
N PRO A 52 5.78 -16.61 12.44
CA PRO A 52 6.75 -16.23 13.43
C PRO A 52 5.98 -15.58 14.57
N LYS A 53 5.66 -16.36 15.61
CA LYS A 53 5.03 -15.87 16.81
C LYS A 53 6.18 -15.25 17.61
N PRO A 54 6.06 -13.97 17.99
CA PRO A 54 4.81 -13.21 18.05
C PRO A 54 4.57 -12.38 16.78
N ILE A 55 3.35 -12.45 16.22
CA ILE A 55 2.82 -11.32 15.44
C ILE A 55 2.86 -10.12 16.39
N PRO A 56 3.48 -8.99 16.03
CA PRO A 56 3.41 -7.78 16.84
C PRO A 56 1.93 -7.37 16.98
N GLY A 57 1.31 -7.69 18.12
CA GLY A 57 -0.09 -7.36 18.42
C GLY A 57 -0.97 -8.51 18.93
N GLY A 58 -0.64 -9.79 18.71
CA GLY A 58 -1.48 -10.94 19.11
C GLY A 58 -2.19 -11.63 17.94
N GLU A 59 -3.27 -12.39 18.22
CA GLU A 59 -4.08 -13.04 17.18
C GLU A 59 -4.89 -12.02 16.37
N VAL A 60 -5.23 -12.38 15.13
CA VAL A 60 -5.99 -11.50 14.23
C VAL A 60 -7.46 -11.53 14.68
N THR A 61 -8.07 -10.36 14.87
CA THR A 61 -9.40 -10.24 15.50
C THR A 61 -10.42 -9.52 14.61
N GLY A 62 -11.65 -9.33 15.10
CA GLY A 62 -12.55 -8.31 14.56
C GLY A 62 -13.21 -8.61 13.21
N PHE A 63 -13.45 -9.88 12.87
CA PHE A 63 -14.05 -10.28 11.57
C PHE A 63 -15.59 -10.30 11.55
N GLY A 64 -16.23 -9.91 12.65
CA GLY A 64 -17.70 -9.90 12.75
C GLY A 64 -18.30 -11.29 12.91
N HIS A 65 -19.61 -11.39 12.66
CA HIS A 65 -20.36 -12.64 12.72
C HIS A 65 -20.28 -13.40 11.39
N LEU A 66 -20.11 -14.72 11.50
CA LEU A 66 -20.07 -15.65 10.38
C LEU A 66 -21.28 -16.58 10.49
N LEU A 67 -21.92 -16.90 9.37
CA LEU A 67 -23.23 -17.54 9.38
C LEU A 67 -23.19 -19.03 9.00
N ASN A 68 -22.28 -19.42 8.11
CA ASN A 68 -22.25 -20.78 7.56
C ASN A 68 -20.92 -21.50 7.86
N TYR A 69 -20.87 -22.18 9.00
CA TYR A 69 -19.67 -22.83 9.53
C TYR A 69 -19.30 -24.14 8.83
N SER A 70 -20.20 -24.74 8.03
CA SER A 70 -19.96 -26.02 7.35
C SER A 70 -19.39 -25.88 5.93
N ASN A 71 -19.33 -24.67 5.39
CA ASN A 71 -18.87 -24.41 4.04
C ASN A 71 -17.33 -24.37 3.98
N GLN A 72 -16.71 -24.97 2.96
CA GLN A 72 -15.25 -24.96 2.78
C GLN A 72 -14.65 -23.56 2.63
N ALA A 73 -15.41 -22.61 2.08
CA ALA A 73 -15.02 -21.22 1.94
C ALA A 73 -14.90 -20.49 3.30
N TYR A 74 -15.61 -20.97 4.33
CA TYR A 74 -15.74 -20.35 5.64
C TYR A 74 -14.37 -19.98 6.23
N ASN A 75 -13.45 -20.94 6.27
CA ASN A 75 -12.09 -20.77 6.82
C ASN A 75 -11.28 -19.69 6.08
N PHE A 76 -11.66 -19.32 4.86
CA PHE A 76 -10.94 -18.38 4.01
C PHE A 76 -11.62 -17.01 3.90
N THR A 77 -12.74 -16.81 4.59
CA THR A 77 -13.50 -15.55 4.59
C THR A 77 -12.96 -14.53 5.59
N PHE A 78 -12.21 -14.99 6.58
CA PHE A 78 -11.68 -14.16 7.66
C PHE A 78 -10.18 -14.40 7.91
N GLY A 79 -9.59 -13.58 8.77
CA GLY A 79 -8.22 -13.77 9.22
C GLY A 79 -7.16 -13.77 8.13
N LEU A 80 -6.10 -14.51 8.40
CA LEU A 80 -4.95 -14.71 7.51
C LEU A 80 -4.87 -16.16 7.02
N ASP A 81 -5.93 -16.94 7.21
CA ASP A 81 -5.98 -18.31 6.74
C ASP A 81 -5.98 -18.35 5.22
N GLY A 82 -5.18 -19.27 4.66
CA GLY A 82 -4.86 -19.33 3.23
C GLY A 82 -3.92 -18.23 2.72
N VAL A 83 -3.45 -17.31 3.58
CA VAL A 83 -2.50 -16.26 3.19
C VAL A 83 -1.06 -16.69 3.45
N ASN A 84 -0.23 -16.75 2.40
CA ASN A 84 1.20 -17.02 2.54
C ASN A 84 1.96 -15.76 3.01
N GLN A 85 2.03 -15.58 4.33
CA GLN A 85 2.67 -14.40 4.92
C GLN A 85 4.19 -14.40 4.75
N ALA A 86 4.86 -15.55 4.83
CA ALA A 86 6.32 -15.62 4.69
C ALA A 86 6.77 -15.05 3.33
N GLN A 87 6.08 -15.45 2.26
CA GLN A 87 6.37 -14.93 0.93
C GLN A 87 5.92 -13.46 0.77
N ASN A 88 4.85 -13.03 1.44
CA ASN A 88 4.47 -11.61 1.46
C ASN A 88 5.60 -10.75 2.04
N TRP A 89 6.19 -11.16 3.17
CA TRP A 89 7.33 -10.48 3.78
C TRP A 89 8.55 -10.48 2.87
N LEU A 90 8.85 -11.60 2.22
CA LEU A 90 9.94 -11.68 1.25
C LEU A 90 9.75 -10.65 0.12
N PHE A 91 8.56 -10.60 -0.50
CA PHE A 91 8.27 -9.67 -1.58
C PHE A 91 8.31 -8.21 -1.12
N VAL A 92 7.79 -7.91 0.08
CA VAL A 92 7.90 -6.57 0.67
C VAL A 92 9.36 -6.17 0.85
N ASN A 93 10.20 -7.05 1.39
CA ASN A 93 11.61 -6.78 1.58
C ASN A 93 12.32 -6.57 0.24
N ILE A 94 12.02 -7.37 -0.78
CA ILE A 94 12.58 -7.19 -2.13
C ILE A 94 12.15 -5.84 -2.72
N ILE A 95 10.88 -5.45 -2.61
CA ILE A 95 10.40 -4.12 -3.05
C ILE A 95 11.13 -3.00 -2.29
N LEU A 96 11.26 -3.14 -0.97
CA LEU A 96 11.90 -2.11 -0.14
C LEU A 96 13.38 -1.96 -0.47
N TYR A 97 14.13 -3.06 -0.54
CA TYR A 97 15.56 -3.03 -0.86
C TYR A 97 15.81 -2.58 -2.30
N SER A 98 14.97 -2.98 -3.27
CA SER A 98 15.09 -2.49 -4.65
C SER A 98 14.79 -0.99 -4.74
N PHE A 99 13.80 -0.50 -3.99
CA PHE A 99 13.50 0.92 -3.90
C PHE A 99 14.64 1.72 -3.26
N LEU A 100 15.17 1.27 -2.12
CA LEU A 100 16.32 1.89 -1.46
C LEU A 100 17.58 1.86 -2.35
N GLY A 101 17.81 0.75 -3.04
CA GLY A 101 18.89 0.61 -4.01
C GLY A 101 18.77 1.61 -5.17
N LEU A 102 17.56 1.81 -5.69
CA LEU A 102 17.30 2.81 -6.73
C LEU A 102 17.55 4.25 -6.23
N LEU A 103 17.12 4.56 -4.99
CA LEU A 103 17.38 5.85 -4.38
C LEU A 103 18.89 6.09 -4.20
N ALA A 104 19.62 5.09 -3.70
CA ALA A 104 21.07 5.15 -3.53
C ALA A 104 21.80 5.31 -4.86
N ALA A 105 21.43 4.54 -5.89
CA ALA A 105 21.99 4.66 -7.24
C ALA A 105 21.73 6.06 -7.83
N THR A 106 20.50 6.59 -7.65
CA THR A 106 20.15 7.95 -8.10
C THR A 106 20.96 9.01 -7.35
N PHE A 107 21.13 8.84 -6.04
CA PHE A 107 21.92 9.75 -5.20
C PHE A 107 23.39 9.77 -5.63
N ILE A 108 24.03 8.60 -5.77
CA ILE A 108 25.42 8.47 -6.23
C ILE A 108 25.57 9.11 -7.61
N TYR A 109 24.68 8.80 -8.55
CA TYR A 109 24.67 9.40 -9.87
C TYR A 109 24.64 10.94 -9.81
N ARG A 110 23.77 11.50 -8.97
CA ARG A 110 23.60 12.94 -8.84
C ARG A 110 24.78 13.61 -8.18
N TRP A 111 25.35 12.96 -7.17
CA TRP A 111 26.54 13.44 -6.49
C TRP A 111 27.73 13.50 -7.46
N VAL A 112 27.98 12.43 -8.23
CA VAL A 112 29.00 12.40 -9.29
C VAL A 112 28.76 13.50 -10.33
N TYR A 113 27.51 13.69 -10.76
CA TYR A 113 27.16 14.73 -11.74
C TYR A 113 27.43 16.15 -11.22
N ILE A 114 27.06 16.44 -9.97
CA ILE A 114 27.30 17.75 -9.34
C ILE A 114 28.79 17.99 -9.17
N THR A 115 29.53 17.01 -8.64
CA THR A 115 30.98 17.10 -8.46
C THR A 115 31.68 17.33 -9.80
N ASN A 116 31.31 16.60 -10.86
CA ASN A 116 31.90 16.80 -12.18
C ASN A 116 31.61 18.20 -12.75
N ASN A 117 30.40 18.73 -12.55
CA ASN A 117 30.08 20.08 -12.99
C ASN A 117 30.83 21.15 -12.19
N HIS A 118 31.01 20.94 -10.89
CA HIS A 118 31.74 21.84 -10.03
C HIS A 118 33.24 21.83 -10.36
N LEU A 119 33.84 20.65 -10.53
CA LEU A 119 35.22 20.50 -10.99
C LEU A 119 35.41 21.16 -12.36
N ARG A 120 34.49 20.94 -13.31
CA ARG A 120 34.55 21.63 -14.60
C ARG A 120 34.55 23.14 -14.42
N HIS A 121 33.66 23.68 -13.60
CA HIS A 121 33.61 25.13 -13.34
C HIS A 121 34.94 25.65 -12.77
N LEU A 122 35.45 25.04 -11.69
CA LEU A 122 36.72 25.43 -11.06
C LEU A 122 37.90 25.40 -12.03
N MET A 123 38.03 24.32 -12.80
CA MET A 123 39.14 24.16 -13.75
C MET A 123 39.04 25.12 -14.93
N THR A 124 37.84 25.50 -15.35
CA THR A 124 37.64 26.45 -16.46
C THR A 124 37.85 27.92 -16.11
N MET A 125 37.87 28.28 -14.82
CA MET A 125 38.07 29.68 -14.38
C MET A 125 39.52 30.17 -14.48
N GLY A 126 40.49 29.27 -14.65
CA GLY A 126 41.91 29.60 -14.67
C GLY A 126 42.51 29.56 -16.07
N ARG A 127 43.12 28.42 -16.42
CA ARG A 127 44.01 28.29 -17.59
C ARG A 127 43.25 27.84 -18.84
N TRP A 128 43.64 28.38 -19.99
CA TRP A 128 43.12 28.02 -21.31
C TRP A 128 43.29 26.53 -21.65
N VAL A 129 44.34 25.88 -21.14
CA VAL A 129 44.60 24.44 -21.34
C VAL A 129 43.53 23.59 -20.66
N ASP A 130 43.11 23.96 -19.45
CA ASP A 130 42.08 23.26 -18.69
C ASP A 130 40.71 23.42 -19.35
N GLN A 131 40.43 24.59 -19.94
CA GLN A 131 39.23 24.80 -20.76
C GLN A 131 39.20 23.86 -21.97
N ARG A 132 40.34 23.66 -22.65
CA ARG A 132 40.45 22.74 -23.78
C ARG A 132 40.22 21.28 -23.37
N TYR A 133 40.63 20.88 -22.17
CA TYR A 133 40.34 19.55 -21.64
C TYR A 133 38.83 19.29 -21.52
N TRP A 134 38.07 20.26 -20.99
CA TRP A 134 36.61 20.13 -20.80
C TRP A 134 35.78 20.38 -22.06
N MET A 135 36.40 20.88 -23.14
CA MET A 135 35.74 21.14 -24.42
C MET A 135 35.31 19.86 -25.15
N TYR A 136 36.07 18.76 -24.96
CA TYR A 136 35.81 17.50 -25.65
C TYR A 136 35.34 16.42 -24.68
N ASN A 137 34.30 15.68 -25.04
CA ASN A 137 33.91 14.47 -24.32
C ASN A 137 34.98 13.40 -24.56
N ARG A 138 35.70 13.01 -23.49
CA ARG A 138 36.77 12.00 -23.56
C ARG A 138 36.24 10.57 -23.71
N SER A 139 35.00 10.32 -23.32
CA SER A 139 34.34 9.02 -23.50
C SER A 139 33.08 9.17 -24.35
N THR A 140 32.82 8.17 -25.20
CA THR A 140 31.61 8.05 -26.00
C THR A 140 30.49 7.33 -25.24
N PHE A 141 30.84 6.54 -24.23
CA PHE A 141 29.92 5.74 -23.42
C PHE A 141 28.85 6.59 -22.71
N TRP A 142 29.28 7.60 -21.94
CA TRP A 142 28.35 8.41 -21.15
C TRP A 142 27.45 9.33 -22.00
N PRO A 143 27.96 10.01 -23.05
CA PRO A 143 27.12 10.68 -24.04
C PRO A 143 26.12 9.74 -24.73
N SER A 144 26.52 8.50 -25.04
CA SER A 144 25.62 7.49 -25.64
C SER A 144 24.46 7.15 -24.72
N ILE A 145 24.71 6.90 -23.43
CA ILE A 145 23.66 6.66 -22.42
C ILE A 145 22.74 7.87 -22.30
N LYS A 146 23.30 9.08 -22.19
CA LYS A 146 22.50 10.31 -22.11
C LYS A 146 21.59 10.47 -23.32
N ARG A 147 22.14 10.32 -24.52
CA ARG A 147 21.42 10.46 -25.79
C ARG A 147 20.34 9.41 -25.97
N ASN A 148 20.63 8.15 -25.63
CA ASN A 148 19.77 7.01 -26.00
C ASN A 148 18.79 6.59 -24.90
N LEU A 149 19.07 6.92 -23.63
CA LEU A 149 18.29 6.46 -22.46
C LEU A 149 17.75 7.62 -21.61
N LEU A 150 18.59 8.54 -21.14
CA LEU A 150 18.19 9.55 -20.15
C LEU A 150 17.38 10.70 -20.77
N TYR A 151 17.86 11.24 -21.89
CA TYR A 151 17.22 12.37 -22.58
C TYR A 151 16.37 11.93 -23.77
N ALA A 152 16.50 10.68 -24.20
CA ALA A 152 15.74 10.17 -25.32
C ALA A 152 14.23 10.21 -25.03
N PRO A 153 13.42 10.82 -25.91
CA PRO A 153 11.99 10.65 -25.87
C PRO A 153 11.63 9.19 -26.18
N LEU A 154 10.49 8.73 -25.67
CA LEU A 154 9.99 7.39 -25.95
C LEU A 154 9.64 7.22 -27.44
N GLY A 155 9.06 8.27 -28.04
CA GLY A 155 8.79 8.36 -29.47
C GLY A 155 9.72 9.34 -30.19
N ARG A 156 9.30 9.82 -31.36
CA ARG A 156 10.14 10.62 -32.27
C ARG A 156 10.60 11.96 -31.67
N VAL A 157 9.68 12.88 -31.37
CA VAL A 157 10.02 14.30 -31.09
C VAL A 157 9.42 14.85 -29.78
N ARG A 158 8.52 14.10 -29.13
CA ARG A 158 7.76 14.59 -27.96
C ARG A 158 8.44 14.18 -26.66
N HIS A 159 8.99 15.15 -25.92
CA HIS A 159 9.45 15.01 -24.55
C HIS A 159 8.55 15.84 -23.62
N ASN A 160 8.17 15.31 -22.45
CA ASN A 160 7.43 16.03 -21.41
C ASN A 160 6.09 16.69 -21.80
N ARG A 161 5.52 16.41 -22.98
CA ARG A 161 4.15 16.80 -23.32
C ARG A 161 3.15 15.72 -22.92
N GLU A 162 2.02 16.16 -22.40
CA GLU A 162 0.88 15.30 -22.09
C GLU A 162 0.32 14.61 -23.33
N ILE A 163 0.04 13.31 -23.25
CA ILE A 163 -0.71 12.58 -24.29
C ILE A 163 -2.16 12.99 -24.17
N GLN A 164 -2.55 13.97 -24.98
CA GLN A 164 -3.94 14.34 -25.17
C GLN A 164 -4.57 13.34 -26.17
N LEU A 165 -5.45 12.45 -25.70
CA LEU A 165 -6.34 11.67 -26.57
C LEU A 165 -7.40 12.57 -27.22
N SER A 166 -7.77 13.65 -26.53
CA SER A 166 -8.63 14.75 -27.00
C SER A 166 -8.25 16.04 -26.28
N GLN A 167 -8.81 17.19 -26.68
CA GLN A 167 -8.59 18.48 -25.99
C GLN A 167 -8.92 18.42 -24.48
N ALA A 168 -9.82 17.52 -24.08
CA ALA A 168 -10.22 17.34 -22.68
C ALA A 168 -9.54 16.14 -21.98
N ILE A 169 -9.07 15.13 -22.71
CA ILE A 169 -8.57 13.87 -22.14
C ILE A 169 -7.05 13.80 -22.30
N SER A 170 -6.32 13.96 -21.20
CA SER A 170 -4.88 13.70 -21.12
C SER A 170 -4.57 12.47 -20.27
N ILE A 171 -3.82 11.50 -20.82
CA ILE A 171 -3.38 10.29 -20.08
C ILE A 171 -2.18 10.61 -19.15
N GLY A 172 -1.51 11.75 -19.38
CA GLY A 172 -0.32 12.21 -18.67
C GLY A 172 0.87 12.47 -19.58
N THR A 173 1.95 12.99 -19.02
CA THR A 173 3.20 13.35 -19.73
C THR A 173 3.93 12.13 -20.27
N LEU A 174 4.33 12.15 -21.55
CA LEU A 174 5.23 11.15 -22.13
C LEU A 174 6.54 11.10 -21.33
N PRO A 175 6.83 9.99 -20.62
CA PRO A 175 8.07 9.87 -19.87
C PRO A 175 9.26 9.76 -20.82
N SER A 176 10.46 10.15 -20.37
CA SER A 176 11.68 9.76 -21.08
C SER A 176 11.84 8.23 -21.05
N ARG A 177 12.65 7.65 -21.95
CA ARG A 177 12.81 6.18 -22.01
C ARG A 177 13.20 5.58 -20.66
N PHE A 178 14.08 6.26 -19.92
CA PHE A 178 14.44 5.86 -18.56
C PHE A 178 13.22 5.78 -17.63
N HIS A 179 12.38 6.82 -17.58
CA HIS A 179 11.18 6.81 -16.75
C HIS A 179 10.21 5.71 -17.17
N THR A 180 10.09 5.41 -18.47
CA THR A 180 9.23 4.32 -18.93
C THR A 180 9.76 2.95 -18.60
N ILE A 181 11.07 2.72 -18.71
CA ILE A 181 11.70 1.46 -18.28
C ILE A 181 11.50 1.29 -16.78
N LEU A 182 11.72 2.35 -15.99
CA LEU A 182 11.51 2.34 -14.54
C LEU A 182 10.05 2.03 -14.18
N LEU A 183 9.10 2.73 -14.80
CA LEU A 183 7.67 2.49 -14.59
C LEU A 183 7.25 1.10 -15.06
N GLY A 184 7.74 0.64 -16.21
CA GLY A 184 7.47 -0.69 -16.74
C GLY A 184 7.97 -1.79 -15.82
N ALA A 185 9.21 -1.68 -15.33
CA ALA A 185 9.76 -2.59 -14.34
C ALA A 185 8.92 -2.59 -13.05
N TYR A 186 8.57 -1.41 -12.54
CA TYR A 186 7.70 -1.29 -11.36
C TYR A 186 6.32 -1.96 -11.56
N LEU A 187 5.67 -1.74 -12.70
CA LEU A 187 4.38 -2.33 -13.03
C LEU A 187 4.47 -3.86 -13.19
N ILE A 188 5.49 -4.34 -13.89
CA ILE A 188 5.75 -5.78 -14.08
C ILE A 188 6.03 -6.45 -12.73
N CYS A 189 6.88 -5.88 -11.88
CA CYS A 189 7.15 -6.44 -10.55
C CYS A 189 5.88 -6.54 -9.71
N ASN A 190 5.05 -5.48 -9.69
CA ASN A 190 3.78 -5.52 -8.97
C ASN A 190 2.81 -6.56 -9.52
N LEU A 191 2.73 -6.70 -10.84
CA LEU A 191 1.89 -7.70 -11.50
C LEU A 191 2.38 -9.12 -11.20
N VAL A 192 3.68 -9.36 -11.33
CA VAL A 192 4.29 -10.67 -11.04
C VAL A 192 4.06 -11.05 -9.58
N TYR A 193 4.34 -10.16 -8.63
CA TYR A 193 4.13 -10.46 -7.21
C TYR A 193 2.66 -10.66 -6.83
N LEU A 194 1.74 -10.01 -7.55
CA LEU A 194 0.30 -10.24 -7.38
C LEU A 194 -0.13 -11.64 -7.88
N LEU A 195 0.47 -12.12 -8.98
CA LEU A 195 0.09 -13.37 -9.66
C LEU A 195 0.88 -14.61 -9.21
N VAL A 196 1.99 -14.43 -8.47
CA VAL A 196 2.72 -15.54 -7.85
C VAL A 196 1.92 -16.05 -6.65
N LEU A 197 1.00 -16.97 -6.94
CA LEU A 197 0.14 -17.69 -6.01
C LEU A 197 0.49 -19.18 -6.03
N ASP A 198 0.18 -19.89 -4.95
CA ASP A 198 0.34 -21.34 -4.89
C ASP A 198 -0.80 -22.06 -5.62
N TRP A 199 -0.65 -22.20 -6.94
CA TRP A 199 -1.59 -22.93 -7.80
C TRP A 199 -1.55 -24.46 -7.61
N SER A 200 -0.62 -24.99 -6.80
CA SER A 200 -0.54 -26.44 -6.54
C SER A 200 -1.68 -26.95 -5.66
N VAL A 201 -2.33 -26.05 -4.91
CA VAL A 201 -3.42 -26.37 -4.00
C VAL A 201 -4.73 -26.48 -4.79
N LYS A 202 -5.37 -27.66 -4.74
CA LYS A 202 -6.64 -27.93 -5.43
C LYS A 202 -7.83 -27.10 -4.89
N ASN A 203 -7.73 -26.58 -3.66
CA ASN A 203 -8.77 -25.76 -3.06
C ASN A 203 -8.71 -24.32 -3.58
N HIS A 204 -9.65 -23.95 -4.44
CA HIS A 204 -9.69 -22.62 -5.05
C HIS A 204 -9.89 -21.49 -4.03
N HIS A 205 -10.56 -21.73 -2.90
CA HIS A 205 -10.79 -20.71 -1.87
C HIS A 205 -9.50 -20.28 -1.19
N SER A 206 -8.53 -21.20 -1.06
CA SER A 206 -7.19 -20.90 -0.56
C SER A 206 -6.42 -20.02 -1.53
N ALA A 207 -6.50 -20.27 -2.84
CA ALA A 207 -5.84 -19.42 -3.84
C ALA A 207 -6.44 -18.00 -3.87
N ILE A 208 -7.76 -17.88 -3.70
CA ILE A 208 -8.45 -16.58 -3.59
C ILE A 208 -8.04 -15.87 -2.29
N ALA A 209 -7.92 -16.58 -1.17
CA ALA A 209 -7.43 -16.01 0.07
C ALA A 209 -5.98 -15.55 -0.04
N GLU A 210 -5.13 -16.31 -0.73
CA GLU A 210 -3.76 -15.88 -1.01
C GLU A 210 -3.75 -14.61 -1.85
N LEU A 211 -4.55 -14.54 -2.93
CA LEU A 211 -4.70 -13.34 -3.77
C LEU A 211 -5.18 -12.13 -2.95
N ARG A 212 -6.14 -12.31 -2.04
CA ARG A 212 -6.57 -11.29 -1.06
C ARG A 212 -5.40 -10.79 -0.23
N GLY A 213 -4.59 -11.71 0.31
CA GLY A 213 -3.39 -11.37 1.07
C GLY A 213 -2.35 -10.60 0.25
N ARG A 214 -2.03 -11.08 -0.96
CA ARG A 214 -1.05 -10.47 -1.90
C ARG A 214 -1.45 -9.06 -2.29
N SER A 215 -2.69 -8.88 -2.74
CA SER A 215 -3.22 -7.59 -3.14
C SER A 215 -3.27 -6.60 -1.97
N GLY A 216 -3.65 -7.05 -0.78
CA GLY A 216 -3.68 -6.22 0.42
C GLY A 216 -2.30 -5.72 0.87
N ILE A 217 -1.30 -6.61 0.94
CA ILE A 217 0.07 -6.22 1.32
C ILE A 217 0.69 -5.30 0.26
N LEU A 218 0.46 -5.57 -1.03
CA LEU A 218 0.97 -4.74 -2.12
C LEU A 218 0.30 -3.35 -2.12
N ALA A 219 -1.00 -3.26 -1.85
CA ALA A 219 -1.68 -1.99 -1.69
C ALA A 219 -1.09 -1.18 -0.52
N ALA A 220 -0.88 -1.83 0.63
CA ALA A 220 -0.31 -1.19 1.83
C ALA A 220 1.11 -0.67 1.60
N ILE A 221 1.98 -1.44 0.93
CA ILE A 221 3.35 -0.99 0.65
C ILE A 221 3.37 0.11 -0.42
N ASN A 222 2.52 0.03 -1.46
CA ASN A 222 2.43 1.06 -2.49
C ASN A 222 1.80 2.37 -2.00
N LEU A 223 1.05 2.36 -0.90
CA LEU A 223 0.56 3.58 -0.26
C LEU A 223 1.70 4.50 0.20
N ILE A 224 2.83 3.94 0.65
CA ILE A 224 4.01 4.68 1.11
C ILE A 224 4.59 5.58 0.00
N PRO A 225 5.08 5.05 -1.15
CA PRO A 225 5.59 5.89 -2.23
C PRO A 225 4.50 6.77 -2.83
N THR A 226 3.24 6.32 -2.85
CA THR A 226 2.11 7.13 -3.33
C THR A 226 2.03 8.44 -2.56
N VAL A 227 2.03 8.42 -1.23
CA VAL A 227 1.97 9.65 -0.43
C VAL A 227 3.30 10.41 -0.46
N LEU A 228 4.43 9.71 -0.30
CA LEU A 228 5.76 10.32 -0.27
C LEU A 228 6.05 11.16 -1.53
N PHE A 229 5.69 10.64 -2.71
CA PHE A 229 5.94 11.33 -3.98
C PHE A 229 4.99 12.51 -4.26
N ALA A 230 3.87 12.60 -3.53
CA ALA A 230 2.97 13.75 -3.62
C ALA A 230 3.41 14.95 -2.75
N LEU A 231 4.31 14.74 -1.79
CA LEU A 231 4.69 15.78 -0.83
C LEU A 231 5.46 16.90 -1.52
N ARG A 232 5.04 18.15 -1.29
CA ARG A 232 5.71 19.33 -1.86
C ARG A 232 7.02 19.64 -1.14
N ASN A 233 7.09 19.36 0.16
CA ASN A 233 8.31 19.49 0.93
C ASN A 233 9.00 18.13 1.11
N ASN A 234 9.00 17.31 0.05
CA ASN A 234 9.68 16.02 0.05
C ASN A 234 11.21 16.23 0.16
N PRO A 235 11.88 15.69 1.19
CA PRO A 235 13.33 15.81 1.36
C PRO A 235 14.13 15.15 0.22
N LEU A 236 13.55 14.19 -0.50
CA LEU A 236 14.19 13.55 -1.66
C LEU A 236 14.38 14.51 -2.83
N ILE A 237 13.58 15.56 -2.96
CA ILE A 237 13.71 16.56 -4.04
C ILE A 237 15.07 17.29 -3.95
N PRO A 238 15.43 17.96 -2.84
CA PRO A 238 16.72 18.64 -2.75
C PRO A 238 17.90 17.66 -2.71
N ILE A 239 17.75 16.48 -2.10
CA ILE A 239 18.81 15.47 -1.97
C ILE A 239 19.15 14.84 -3.33
N LEU A 240 18.13 14.39 -4.07
CA LEU A 240 18.32 13.71 -5.36
C LEU A 240 18.35 14.68 -6.54
N LYS A 241 18.02 15.96 -6.34
CA LYS A 241 17.87 16.96 -7.42
C LYS A 241 16.98 16.44 -8.56
N VAL A 242 15.93 15.71 -8.21
CA VAL A 242 14.88 15.24 -9.11
C VAL A 242 13.70 16.19 -8.99
N SER A 243 13.10 16.59 -10.11
CA SER A 243 12.02 17.57 -10.11
C SER A 243 10.77 17.01 -9.43
N TYR A 244 9.97 17.92 -8.86
CA TYR A 244 8.65 17.56 -8.33
C TYR A 244 7.77 16.91 -9.41
N ASP A 245 7.89 17.31 -10.68
CA ASP A 245 7.10 16.73 -11.77
C ASP A 245 7.38 15.25 -11.98
N THR A 246 8.65 14.82 -11.86
CA THR A 246 9.03 13.41 -11.91
C THR A 246 8.43 12.65 -10.73
N PHE A 247 8.52 13.18 -9.51
CA PHE A 247 7.87 12.55 -8.35
C PHE A 247 6.35 12.48 -8.54
N ASN A 248 5.72 13.54 -9.02
CA ASN A 248 4.29 13.58 -9.27
C ASN A 248 3.87 12.61 -10.39
N LEU A 249 4.73 12.34 -11.37
CA LEU A 249 4.52 11.26 -12.35
C LEU A 249 4.49 9.90 -11.65
N LEU A 250 5.45 9.61 -10.77
CA LEU A 250 5.51 8.36 -10.01
C LEU A 250 4.31 8.24 -9.05
N HIS A 251 3.93 9.31 -8.35
CA HIS A 251 2.74 9.37 -7.50
C HIS A 251 1.49 8.89 -8.24
N ARG A 252 1.24 9.39 -9.45
CA ARG A 252 0.05 8.99 -10.25
C ARG A 252 0.05 7.50 -10.60
N TRP A 253 1.20 6.93 -10.92
CA TRP A 253 1.31 5.51 -11.26
C TRP A 253 1.20 4.62 -10.03
N CYS A 254 1.89 4.96 -8.94
CA CYS A 254 1.77 4.25 -7.67
C CYS A 254 0.34 4.31 -7.12
N ALA A 255 -0.34 5.46 -7.24
CA ALA A 255 -1.74 5.60 -6.85
C ALA A 255 -2.64 4.65 -7.64
N ARG A 256 -2.52 4.58 -8.97
CA ARG A 256 -3.32 3.65 -9.79
C ARG A 256 -3.10 2.20 -9.38
N VAL A 257 -1.85 1.79 -9.19
CA VAL A 257 -1.52 0.43 -8.77
C VAL A 257 -2.09 0.13 -7.38
N MET A 258 -1.92 1.04 -6.42
CA MET A 258 -2.47 0.91 -5.07
C MET A 258 -4.00 0.77 -5.09
N VAL A 259 -4.71 1.60 -5.86
CA VAL A 259 -6.17 1.53 -5.96
C VAL A 259 -6.62 0.22 -6.61
N LEU A 260 -5.98 -0.19 -7.72
CA LEU A 260 -6.28 -1.46 -8.37
C LEU A 260 -6.07 -2.65 -7.43
N GLN A 261 -4.96 -2.67 -6.69
CA GLN A 261 -4.67 -3.70 -5.69
C GLN A 261 -5.70 -3.67 -4.55
N SER A 262 -6.13 -2.50 -4.09
CA SER A 262 -7.19 -2.37 -3.07
C SER A 262 -8.53 -2.92 -3.55
N VAL A 263 -8.90 -2.66 -4.80
CA VAL A 263 -10.12 -3.22 -5.42
C VAL A 263 -10.02 -4.73 -5.55
N ILE A 264 -8.89 -5.27 -6.03
CA ILE A 264 -8.67 -6.73 -6.12
C ILE A 264 -8.74 -7.38 -4.73
N HIS A 265 -8.16 -6.75 -3.70
CA HIS A 265 -8.23 -7.21 -2.32
C HIS A 265 -9.67 -7.35 -1.83
N THR A 266 -10.47 -6.30 -2.03
CA THR A 266 -11.89 -6.28 -1.62
C THR A 266 -12.72 -7.28 -2.42
N ILE A 267 -12.48 -7.43 -3.73
CA ILE A 267 -13.17 -8.44 -4.56
C ILE A 267 -12.79 -9.85 -4.12
N ALA A 268 -11.51 -10.15 -3.92
CA ALA A 268 -11.06 -11.48 -3.50
C ALA A 268 -11.66 -11.88 -2.13
N TRP A 269 -11.74 -10.93 -1.20
CA TRP A 269 -12.49 -11.15 0.05
C TRP A 269 -13.99 -11.39 -0.20
N ALA A 270 -14.63 -10.55 -1.00
CA ALA A 270 -16.06 -10.64 -1.27
C ALA A 270 -16.45 -11.97 -1.94
N VAL A 271 -15.63 -12.49 -2.85
CA VAL A 271 -15.87 -13.79 -3.49
C VAL A 271 -15.93 -14.92 -2.46
N ASN A 272 -14.92 -15.03 -1.57
CA ASN A 272 -14.96 -16.06 -0.52
C ASN A 272 -16.13 -15.85 0.45
N ALA A 273 -16.48 -14.60 0.79
CA ALA A 273 -17.65 -14.30 1.61
C ALA A 273 -18.96 -14.75 0.94
N MET A 274 -19.12 -14.45 -0.35
CA MET A 274 -20.30 -14.87 -1.13
C MET A 274 -20.40 -16.39 -1.28
N GLU A 275 -19.28 -17.08 -1.51
CA GLU A 275 -19.28 -18.55 -1.60
C GLU A 275 -19.63 -19.20 -0.26
N SER A 276 -19.25 -18.59 0.87
CA SER A 276 -19.55 -19.15 2.19
C SER A 276 -21.03 -19.05 2.58
N GLY A 277 -21.69 -17.92 2.33
CA GLY A 277 -23.06 -17.65 2.80
C GLY A 277 -23.83 -16.62 2.00
N GLY A 278 -23.47 -16.42 0.73
CA GLY A 278 -24.12 -15.50 -0.20
C GLY A 278 -23.98 -14.03 0.16
N MET A 279 -24.83 -13.20 -0.44
CA MET A 279 -24.89 -11.76 -0.15
C MET A 279 -25.23 -11.47 1.31
N HIS A 280 -25.93 -12.39 1.99
CA HIS A 280 -26.24 -12.24 3.41
C HIS A 280 -24.98 -12.31 4.29
N GLN A 281 -24.02 -13.17 3.93
CA GLN A 281 -22.71 -13.17 4.60
C GLN A 281 -21.95 -11.88 4.35
N VAL A 282 -21.90 -11.37 3.11
CA VAL A 282 -21.23 -10.09 2.81
C VAL A 282 -21.82 -8.96 3.66
N HIS A 283 -23.15 -8.86 3.70
CA HIS A 283 -23.84 -7.85 4.50
C HIS A 283 -23.50 -8.00 5.99
N THR A 284 -23.59 -9.21 6.53
CA THR A 284 -23.32 -9.50 7.95
C THR A 284 -21.88 -9.16 8.31
N SER A 285 -20.92 -9.55 7.48
CA SER A 285 -19.51 -9.23 7.69
C SER A 285 -19.29 -7.71 7.69
N LEU A 286 -19.90 -6.95 6.77
CA LEU A 286 -19.77 -5.49 6.73
C LEU A 286 -20.50 -4.77 7.86
N SER A 287 -21.62 -5.31 8.37
CA SER A 287 -22.39 -4.66 9.43
C SER A 287 -21.86 -4.97 10.84
N THR A 288 -21.17 -6.09 11.01
CA THR A 288 -20.72 -6.58 12.32
C THR A 288 -19.22 -6.45 12.53
N SER A 289 -18.42 -6.38 11.46
CA SER A 289 -16.98 -6.10 11.53
C SER A 289 -16.70 -4.62 11.30
N THR A 290 -16.23 -3.93 12.34
CA THR A 290 -15.69 -2.56 12.17
C THR A 290 -14.52 -2.54 11.20
N SER A 291 -13.66 -3.56 11.20
CA SER A 291 -12.52 -3.64 10.28
C SER A 291 -12.99 -3.69 8.83
N TYR A 292 -13.92 -4.58 8.48
CA TYR A 292 -14.36 -4.75 7.09
C TYR A 292 -15.21 -3.59 6.61
N MET A 293 -16.05 -3.02 7.47
CA MET A 293 -16.78 -1.79 7.17
C MET A 293 -15.83 -0.67 6.74
N TRP A 294 -14.79 -0.39 7.53
CA TRP A 294 -13.83 0.66 7.21
C TRP A 294 -12.91 0.31 6.04
N GLY A 295 -12.63 -0.97 5.80
CA GLY A 295 -11.95 -1.45 4.59
C GLY A 295 -12.77 -1.18 3.32
N MET A 296 -14.08 -1.39 3.38
CA MET A 296 -15.01 -1.06 2.29
C MET A 296 -15.10 0.46 2.08
N VAL A 297 -15.24 1.25 3.15
CA VAL A 297 -15.22 2.72 3.09
C VAL A 297 -13.93 3.21 2.42
N ALA A 298 -12.77 2.69 2.83
CA ALA A 298 -11.49 3.06 2.22
C ALA A 298 -11.43 2.72 0.72
N THR A 299 -11.91 1.53 0.33
CA THR A 299 -11.96 1.11 -1.08
C THR A 299 -12.84 2.04 -1.92
N VAL A 300 -14.03 2.37 -1.43
CA VAL A 300 -14.95 3.29 -2.13
C VAL A 300 -14.32 4.67 -2.26
N VAL A 301 -13.75 5.20 -1.17
CA VAL A 301 -13.09 6.51 -1.15
C VAL A 301 -11.91 6.56 -2.13
N PHE A 302 -11.05 5.54 -2.15
CA PHE A 302 -9.94 5.48 -3.10
C PHE A 302 -10.41 5.31 -4.56
N GLY A 303 -11.50 4.58 -4.79
CA GLY A 303 -12.18 4.53 -6.08
C GLY A 303 -12.68 5.91 -6.51
N SER A 304 -13.35 6.66 -5.63
CA SER A 304 -13.79 8.03 -5.89
C SER A 304 -12.63 8.97 -6.17
N VAL A 305 -11.50 8.82 -5.46
CA VAL A 305 -10.27 9.56 -5.74
C VAL A 305 -9.79 9.28 -7.16
N LEU A 306 -9.76 8.02 -7.60
CA LEU A 306 -9.32 7.68 -8.95
C LEU A 306 -10.22 8.30 -10.02
N LEU A 307 -11.55 8.24 -9.82
CA LEU A 307 -12.54 8.83 -10.73
C LEU A 307 -12.42 10.35 -10.81
N THR A 308 -12.36 11.03 -9.66
CA THR A 308 -12.25 12.50 -9.59
C THR A 308 -10.90 13.01 -10.07
N SER A 309 -9.85 12.18 -10.01
CA SER A 309 -8.51 12.49 -10.53
C SER A 309 -8.38 12.32 -12.04
N PHE A 310 -9.46 11.92 -12.73
CA PHE A 310 -9.47 11.78 -14.18
C PHE A 310 -9.22 13.15 -14.84
N SER A 311 -8.39 13.14 -15.89
CA SER A 311 -7.82 14.36 -16.47
C SER A 311 -8.86 15.43 -16.85
N PRO A 312 -9.97 15.13 -17.54
CA PRO A 312 -11.00 16.12 -17.87
C PRO A 312 -11.53 16.86 -16.64
N ILE A 313 -11.86 16.13 -15.57
CA ILE A 313 -12.42 16.69 -14.33
C ILE A 313 -11.38 17.59 -13.66
N ARG A 314 -10.14 17.10 -13.56
CA ARG A 314 -9.03 17.84 -12.95
C ARG A 314 -8.72 19.14 -13.69
N HIS A 315 -8.77 19.14 -15.03
CA HIS A 315 -8.47 20.35 -15.80
C HIS A 315 -9.62 21.36 -15.76
N ALA A 316 -10.88 20.90 -15.72
CA ALA A 316 -12.04 21.77 -15.62
C ALA A 316 -12.20 22.42 -14.24
N PHE A 317 -11.90 21.69 -13.16
CA PHE A 317 -12.13 22.14 -11.78
C PHE A 317 -10.92 21.92 -10.88
N TYR A 318 -9.76 22.46 -11.27
CA TYR A 318 -8.48 22.14 -10.60
C TYR A 318 -8.47 22.40 -9.08
N GLU A 319 -8.96 23.57 -8.64
CA GLU A 319 -8.97 23.92 -7.20
C GLU A 319 -9.94 23.03 -6.42
N THR A 320 -11.13 22.76 -6.95
CA THR A 320 -12.11 21.86 -6.33
C THR A 320 -11.56 20.44 -6.26
N PHE A 321 -11.01 19.93 -7.36
CA PHE A 321 -10.34 18.63 -7.42
C PHE A 321 -9.28 18.51 -6.33
N LEU A 322 -8.40 19.51 -6.21
CA LEU A 322 -7.28 19.44 -5.28
C LEU A 322 -7.73 19.38 -3.81
N ASN A 323 -8.76 20.15 -3.45
CA ASN A 323 -9.28 20.15 -2.08
C ASN A 323 -10.06 18.87 -1.76
N VAL A 324 -10.94 18.43 -2.67
CA VAL A 324 -11.69 17.18 -2.51
C VAL A 324 -10.73 16.00 -2.42
N HIS A 325 -9.71 15.94 -3.28
CA HIS A 325 -8.70 14.89 -3.26
C HIS A 325 -8.00 14.81 -1.89
N ARG A 326 -7.60 15.94 -1.29
CA ARG A 326 -6.96 15.95 0.04
C ARG A 326 -7.87 15.40 1.13
N VAL A 327 -9.14 15.81 1.14
CA VAL A 327 -10.12 15.34 2.14
C VAL A 327 -10.37 13.85 1.98
N LEU A 328 -10.61 13.38 0.74
CA LEU A 328 -10.81 11.97 0.47
C LEU A 328 -9.59 11.12 0.83
N ILE A 329 -8.38 11.58 0.53
CA ILE A 329 -7.17 10.85 0.94
C ILE A 329 -7.05 10.76 2.46
N TRP A 330 -7.40 11.81 3.21
CA TRP A 330 -7.42 11.75 4.67
C TRP A 330 -8.42 10.72 5.18
N ILE A 331 -9.66 10.73 4.68
CA ILE A 331 -10.69 9.74 5.03
C ILE A 331 -10.23 8.31 4.67
N GLY A 332 -9.65 8.13 3.48
CA GLY A 332 -9.15 6.84 3.00
C GLY A 332 -8.03 6.29 3.89
N ILE A 333 -7.03 7.11 4.24
CA ILE A 333 -5.94 6.71 5.14
C ILE A 333 -6.46 6.35 6.53
N VAL A 334 -7.39 7.14 7.08
CA VAL A 334 -8.05 6.83 8.36
C VAL A 334 -8.82 5.51 8.27
N GLY A 335 -9.53 5.27 7.16
CA GLY A 335 -10.25 4.01 6.93
C GLY A 335 -9.33 2.80 6.87
N VAL A 336 -8.19 2.89 6.17
CA VAL A 336 -7.19 1.81 6.18
C VAL A 336 -6.59 1.62 7.58
N TYR A 337 -6.32 2.71 8.31
CA TYR A 337 -5.82 2.61 9.69
C TYR A 337 -6.79 1.81 10.57
N ILE A 338 -8.08 2.18 10.58
CA ILE A 338 -9.10 1.51 11.39
C ILE A 338 -9.28 0.06 10.92
N HIS A 339 -9.27 -0.19 9.62
CA HIS A 339 -9.34 -1.53 9.04
C HIS A 339 -8.22 -2.44 9.58
N LEU A 340 -6.97 -1.97 9.56
CA LEU A 340 -5.82 -2.74 10.01
C LEU A 340 -5.75 -2.87 11.55
N ASP A 341 -6.05 -1.80 12.27
CA ASP A 341 -5.98 -1.74 13.74
C ASP A 341 -7.04 -2.65 14.39
N LYS A 342 -8.30 -2.57 13.93
CA LYS A 342 -9.39 -3.39 14.47
C LYS A 342 -9.27 -4.87 14.19
N ALA A 343 -8.53 -5.24 13.14
CA ALA A 343 -8.21 -6.61 12.84
C ALA A 343 -6.84 -7.06 13.35
N ASN A 344 -6.08 -6.19 14.03
CA ASN A 344 -4.75 -6.51 14.54
C ASN A 344 -3.78 -7.03 13.45
N LEU A 345 -3.82 -6.38 12.29
CA LEU A 345 -3.09 -6.82 11.10
C LEU A 345 -1.63 -6.31 11.11
N PRO A 346 -0.66 -7.15 10.69
CA PRO A 346 0.77 -6.81 10.77
C PRO A 346 1.20 -5.65 9.85
N GLN A 347 0.34 -5.24 8.92
CA GLN A 347 0.60 -4.14 7.98
C GLN A 347 0.39 -2.75 8.59
N LEU A 348 -0.16 -2.66 9.81
CA LEU A 348 -0.46 -1.39 10.50
C LEU A 348 0.71 -0.39 10.55
N PRO A 349 1.99 -0.80 10.76
CA PRO A 349 3.13 0.12 10.76
C PRO A 349 3.30 0.91 9.45
N TYR A 350 2.95 0.35 8.29
CA TYR A 350 3.07 1.04 7.01
C TYR A 350 2.13 2.24 6.91
N VAL A 351 0.90 2.09 7.40
CA VAL A 351 -0.07 3.18 7.41
C VAL A 351 0.29 4.23 8.47
N LYS A 352 0.83 3.81 9.63
CA LYS A 352 1.38 4.74 10.62
C LYS A 352 2.51 5.60 10.04
N LEU A 353 3.39 5.02 9.23
CA LEU A 353 4.44 5.77 8.53
C LEU A 353 3.85 6.78 7.52
N VAL A 354 2.83 6.38 6.76
CA VAL A 354 2.13 7.26 5.81
C VAL A 354 1.49 8.45 6.52
N MET A 355 0.82 8.21 7.65
CA MET A 355 0.25 9.28 8.47
C MET A 355 1.35 10.22 9.00
N ALA A 356 2.49 9.67 9.44
CA ALA A 356 3.61 10.48 9.90
C ALA A 356 4.15 11.40 8.78
N PHE A 357 4.30 10.89 7.55
CA PHE A 357 4.68 11.69 6.38
C PHE A 357 3.68 12.82 6.11
N TRP A 358 2.39 12.53 6.17
CA TRP A 358 1.34 13.52 5.94
C TRP A 358 1.36 14.62 7.00
N VAL A 359 1.40 14.25 8.28
CA VAL A 359 1.44 15.22 9.39
C VAL A 359 2.70 16.07 9.32
N ALA A 360 3.86 15.47 9.04
CA ALA A 360 5.12 16.20 8.89
C ALA A 360 5.06 17.23 7.75
N GLU A 361 4.46 16.89 6.61
CA GLU A 361 4.26 17.82 5.49
C GLU A 361 3.42 19.04 5.89
N TRP A 362 2.32 18.84 6.63
CA TRP A 362 1.47 19.94 7.08
C TRP A 362 2.17 20.83 8.12
N ILE A 363 2.82 20.21 9.12
CA ILE A 363 3.59 20.95 10.13
C ILE A 363 4.66 21.80 9.44
N TRP A 364 5.44 21.20 8.55
CA TRP A 364 6.53 21.90 7.87
C TRP A 364 6.03 22.99 6.91
N ARG A 365 4.92 22.75 6.21
CA ARG A 365 4.27 23.74 5.35
C ARG A 365 3.78 24.94 6.17
N CYS A 366 3.05 24.70 7.26
CA CYS A 366 2.57 25.76 8.15
C CYS A 366 3.75 26.54 8.73
N PHE A 367 4.79 25.84 9.19
CA PHE A 367 6.03 26.46 9.66
C PHE A 367 6.65 27.36 8.61
N ARG A 368 6.82 26.89 7.36
CA ARG A 368 7.38 27.69 6.27
C ARG A 368 6.53 28.91 5.94
N ILE A 369 5.20 28.75 5.86
CA ILE A 369 4.29 29.87 5.58
C ILE A 369 4.42 30.93 6.67
N CYS A 370 4.35 30.53 7.95
CA CYS A 370 4.52 31.46 9.07
C CYS A 370 5.91 32.10 9.08
N TYR A 371 6.96 31.31 8.85
CA TYR A 371 8.34 31.79 8.86
C TYR A 371 8.57 32.86 7.79
N HIS A 372 8.14 32.64 6.55
CA HIS A 372 8.38 33.58 5.45
C HIS A 372 7.43 34.78 5.48
N ASN A 373 6.20 34.62 5.99
CA ASN A 373 5.17 35.66 5.92
C ASN A 373 4.97 36.46 7.20
N VAL A 374 5.42 35.98 8.36
CA VAL A 374 5.21 36.65 9.64
C VAL A 374 6.55 37.05 10.27
N SER A 375 6.64 38.32 10.66
CA SER A 375 7.77 38.86 11.40
C SER A 375 7.28 39.71 12.57
N ARG A 376 7.76 39.42 13.79
CA ARG A 376 7.40 40.20 14.99
C ARG A 376 7.76 41.69 14.87
N ARG A 377 8.80 42.03 14.10
CA ARG A 377 9.25 43.42 13.91
C ARG A 377 8.67 44.09 12.66
N LYS A 378 8.43 43.34 11.59
CA LYS A 378 8.09 43.88 10.26
C LYS A 378 6.63 43.61 9.84
N GLY A 379 5.83 42.97 10.70
CA GLY A 379 4.44 42.61 10.41
C GLY A 379 4.28 41.40 9.49
N ILE A 380 3.19 41.37 8.72
CA ILE A 380 2.81 40.29 7.80
C ILE A 380 3.10 40.70 6.35
N THR A 381 3.54 39.78 5.49
CA THR A 381 3.71 40.00 4.04
C THR A 381 2.42 40.54 3.42
N LYS A 382 2.52 41.62 2.65
CA LYS A 382 1.39 42.19 1.91
C LYS A 382 1.54 41.85 0.43
N VAL A 383 0.41 41.62 -0.24
CA VAL A 383 0.34 41.35 -1.67
C VAL A 383 -0.62 42.37 -2.27
N THR A 384 -0.15 43.16 -3.22
CA THR A 384 -1.01 44.07 -4.00
C THR A 384 -1.19 43.48 -5.40
N VAL A 385 -2.44 43.42 -5.84
CA VAL A 385 -2.81 42.92 -7.17
C VAL A 385 -3.40 44.08 -7.94
N GLU A 386 -2.80 44.37 -9.08
CA GLU A 386 -3.21 45.45 -9.97
C GLU A 386 -3.61 44.88 -11.32
N ALA A 387 -4.80 45.22 -11.80
CA ALA A 387 -5.25 44.86 -13.13
C ALA A 387 -4.50 45.70 -14.18
N LEU A 388 -4.00 45.04 -15.22
CA LEU A 388 -3.33 45.66 -16.36
C LEU A 388 -4.18 45.44 -17.63
N PRO A 389 -3.99 46.26 -18.67
CA PRO A 389 -4.59 46.01 -19.98
C PRO A 389 -4.20 44.62 -20.54
N ALA A 390 -5.02 44.08 -21.44
CA ALA A 390 -4.82 42.79 -22.11
C ALA A 390 -4.86 41.56 -21.19
N GLU A 391 -5.85 41.49 -20.28
CA GLU A 391 -6.09 40.33 -19.40
C GLU A 391 -4.88 39.97 -18.52
N ALA A 392 -4.01 40.96 -18.23
CA ALA A 392 -2.84 40.79 -17.39
C ALA A 392 -3.09 41.33 -15.97
N CYS A 393 -2.38 40.78 -15.00
CA CYS A 393 -2.33 41.36 -13.64
C CYS A 393 -0.89 41.45 -13.16
N ARG A 394 -0.55 42.54 -12.47
CA ARG A 394 0.70 42.69 -11.74
C ARG A 394 0.46 42.32 -10.28
N VAL A 395 1.24 41.36 -9.78
CA VAL A 395 1.19 40.94 -8.38
C VAL A 395 2.49 41.36 -7.71
N THR A 396 2.42 42.34 -6.81
CA THR A 396 3.58 42.87 -6.10
C THR A 396 3.60 42.33 -4.66
N PHE A 397 4.72 41.72 -4.26
CA PHE A 397 4.89 41.10 -2.95
C PHE A 397 5.80 41.95 -2.06
N GLU A 398 5.28 42.46 -0.94
CA GLU A 398 6.07 43.11 0.10
C GLU A 398 6.60 42.09 1.12
N LEU A 399 7.64 41.36 0.71
CA LEU A 399 8.22 40.28 1.50
C LEU A 399 8.83 40.78 2.82
N LYS A 400 8.56 40.07 3.92
CA LYS A 400 9.14 40.40 5.23
C LYS A 400 10.52 39.79 5.48
N ARG A 401 10.84 38.74 4.74
CA ARG A 401 12.17 38.12 4.70
C ARG A 401 12.65 38.04 3.24
N PRO A 402 13.94 38.25 2.97
CA PRO A 402 14.47 38.09 1.63
C PRO A 402 14.30 36.64 1.15
N TRP A 403 13.93 36.49 -0.11
CA TRP A 403 13.93 35.20 -0.80
C TRP A 403 15.40 34.84 -1.09
N ARG A 404 15.84 33.64 -0.67
CA ARG A 404 17.19 33.13 -0.94
C ARG A 404 17.14 32.05 -2.01
#